data_AF-A0A160SWL4-F1
#
_entry.id   AF-A0A160SWL4-F1
#
_cell.length_a   1.000
_cell.length_b   1.000
_cell.length_c   1.000
_cell.angle_alpha   90.00
_cell.angle_beta   90.00
_cell.angle_gamma   90.00
#
_symmetry.space_group_name_H-M   'P 1'
#
loop_
_entity.id
_entity.type
_entity.pdbx_description
1 polymer ?
#
loop_
_entity_poly.entity_id
_entity_poly.type
_entity_poly.pdbx_seq_one_letter_code
_entity_poly.pdbx_strand_id
1 'polypeptide(L)' 'MNKIFKNKSGTSNFQISLLTKKINFLHSHFITHKKDHSSRRGLLKMVSIRRKLLNYLKKKDYLTYSNLIKNLGLRY' A
#
# COMPACT_ATOMS: atom_id res chain seq x y z
N MET A 1 19.74 -8.69 4.51
CA MET A 1 19.47 -9.34 3.21
C MET A 1 18.64 -8.42 2.32
N ASN A 2 19.27 -7.53 1.55
CA ASN A 2 18.58 -6.62 0.63
C ASN A 2 18.63 -7.18 -0.80
N LYS A 3 17.68 -8.06 -1.13
CA LYS A 3 17.61 -8.69 -2.45
C LYS A 3 16.65 -7.91 -3.36
N ILE A 4 17.25 -7.15 -4.29
CA ILE A 4 16.75 -6.75 -5.62
C ILE A 4 15.56 -5.74 -5.65
N PHE A 5 15.89 -4.44 -5.78
CA PHE A 5 14.94 -3.39 -6.22
C PHE A 5 15.45 -2.63 -7.46
N LYS A 6 16.28 -3.24 -8.31
CA LYS A 6 16.94 -2.49 -9.39
C LYS A 6 16.10 -2.28 -10.67
N ASN A 7 14.87 -2.81 -10.81
CA ASN A 7 14.11 -2.67 -12.07
C ASN A 7 12.56 -2.82 -12.01
N LYS A 8 11.90 -2.45 -10.90
CA LYS A 8 10.41 -2.59 -10.79
C LYS A 8 9.65 -1.31 -10.44
N SER A 9 10.23 -0.15 -10.71
CA SER A 9 9.56 1.16 -10.65
C SER A 9 8.47 1.23 -11.72
N GLY A 10 7.25 0.83 -11.37
CA GLY A 10 6.09 0.81 -12.29
C GLY A 10 5.17 -0.41 -12.13
N THR A 11 5.63 -1.47 -11.45
CA THR A 11 4.77 -2.65 -11.23
C THR A 11 3.76 -2.39 -10.11
N SER A 12 2.48 -2.75 -10.32
CA SER A 12 1.40 -2.52 -9.36
C SER A 12 1.71 -3.10 -7.98
N ASN A 13 2.40 -4.25 -7.90
CA ASN A 13 2.81 -4.88 -6.64
C ASN A 13 3.75 -3.99 -5.81
N PHE A 14 4.76 -3.40 -6.45
CA PHE A 14 5.72 -2.54 -5.75
C PHE A 14 5.03 -1.30 -5.18
N GLN A 15 4.17 -0.67 -5.97
CA GLN A 15 3.38 0.48 -5.55
C GLN A 15 2.46 0.15 -4.37
N ILE A 16 1.77 -1.00 -4.42
CA ILE A 16 0.92 -1.48 -3.32
C ILE A 16 1.74 -1.69 -2.05
N SER A 17 2.88 -2.35 -2.13
CA SER A 17 3.77 -2.58 -0.97
C SER A 17 4.29 -1.28 -0.37
N LEU A 18 4.70 -0.32 -1.21
CA LEU A 18 5.19 0.98 -0.75
C LEU A 18 4.08 1.79 -0.09
N LEU A 19 2.89 1.84 -0.69
CA LEU A 19 1.72 2.50 -0.11
C LEU A 19 1.33 1.88 1.23
N THR A 20 1.38 0.54 1.33
CA THR A 20 1.08 -0.18 2.57
C THR A 20 2.04 0.21 3.69
N LYS A 21 3.35 0.24 3.43
CA LYS A 21 4.34 0.70 4.41
C LYS A 21 4.08 2.13 4.88
N LYS A 22 3.80 3.05 3.94
CA LYS A 22 3.49 4.45 4.25
C LYS A 22 2.20 4.62 5.07
N ILE A 23 1.15 3.88 4.72
CA ILE A 23 -0.13 3.88 5.45
C ILE A 23 0.08 3.41 6.89
N ASN A 24 0.82 2.32 7.10
CA ASN A 24 1.09 1.78 8.43
C ASN A 24 1.93 2.75 9.27
N PHE A 25 2.93 3.41 8.68
CA PHE A 25 3.70 4.44 9.36
C PHE A 25 2.83 5.63 9.79
N LEU A 26 1.99 6.14 8.89
CA LEU A 26 1.11 7.27 9.18
C LEU A 26 0.04 6.94 10.21
N HIS A 27 -0.39 5.69 10.28
CA HIS A 27 -1.31 5.25 11.33
C HIS A 27 -0.73 5.56 12.72
N SER A 28 0.54 5.20 12.97
CA SER A 28 1.22 5.52 14.23
C SER A 28 1.44 7.02 14.42
N HIS A 29 1.79 7.75 13.35
CA HIS A 29 1.94 9.22 13.38
C HIS A 29 0.67 9.94 13.87
N PHE A 30 -0.52 9.47 13.48
CA PHE A 30 -1.77 10.12 13.89
C PHE A 30 -2.19 9.82 15.34
N ILE A 31 -1.61 8.79 15.97
CA ILE A 31 -1.81 8.52 17.40
C ILE A 31 -1.17 9.64 18.22
N THR A 32 0.04 10.06 17.85
CA THR A 32 0.77 11.17 18.50
C THR A 32 0.29 12.53 18.02
N HIS A 33 0.06 12.71 16.72
CA HIS A 33 -0.33 13.99 16.10
C HIS A 33 -1.83 14.02 15.73
N LYS A 34 -2.69 14.00 16.74
CA LYS A 34 -4.17 13.90 16.55
C LYS A 34 -4.79 15.02 15.70
N LYS A 35 -4.20 16.22 15.76
CA LYS A 35 -4.66 17.45 15.06
C LYS A 35 -4.12 17.61 13.63
N ASP A 36 -3.30 16.68 13.14
CA ASP A 36 -2.78 16.74 11.77
C ASP A 36 -3.84 16.28 10.75
N HIS A 37 -4.75 17.20 10.41
CA HIS A 37 -5.86 16.94 9.49
C HIS A 37 -5.46 16.99 8.01
N SER A 38 -4.40 17.72 7.65
CA SER A 38 -3.91 17.81 6.27
C SER A 38 -3.25 16.50 5.84
N SER A 39 -2.37 15.94 6.66
CA SER A 39 -1.75 14.64 6.37
C SER A 39 -2.77 13.50 6.36
N ARG A 40 -3.83 13.58 7.19
CA ARG A 40 -4.91 12.57 7.21
C ARG A 40 -5.66 12.52 5.88
N ARG A 41 -5.87 13.67 5.22
CA ARG A 41 -6.41 13.71 3.84
C ARG A 41 -5.47 13.01 2.85
N GLY A 42 -4.15 13.23 2.99
CA GLY A 42 -3.13 12.52 2.21
C GLY A 42 -3.18 11.01 2.41
N LEU A 43 -3.37 10.55 3.65
CA LEU A 43 -3.54 9.13 3.98
C LEU A 43 -4.74 8.52 3.25
N LEU A 44 -5.90 9.17 3.29
CA LEU A 44 -7.11 8.70 2.61
C LEU A 44 -6.91 8.57 1.10
N LYS A 45 -6.20 9.53 0.48
CA LYS A 45 -5.83 9.47 -0.94
C LYS A 45 -4.95 8.25 -1.23
N MET A 46 -3.94 7.98 -0.38
CA MET A 46 -3.07 6.80 -0.53
C MET A 46 -3.84 5.48 -0.37
N VAL A 47 -4.77 5.40 0.58
CA VAL A 47 -5.65 4.23 0.75
C VAL A 47 -6.50 3.99 -0.50
N SER A 48 -7.09 5.05 -1.07
CA SER A 48 -7.88 4.98 -2.30
C SER A 48 -7.06 4.48 -3.50
N ILE A 49 -5.83 5.01 -3.68
CA ILE A 49 -4.92 4.57 -4.75
C ILE A 49 -4.55 3.10 -4.56
N ARG A 50 -4.18 2.68 -3.34
CA ARG A 50 -3.84 1.27 -3.04
C ARG A 50 -5.00 0.34 -3.38
N ARG A 51 -6.23 0.71 -3.04
CA ARG A 51 -7.45 -0.05 -3.36
C ARG A 51 -7.66 -0.17 -4.87
N LYS A 52 -7.47 0.91 -5.63
CA LYS A 52 -7.56 0.88 -7.11
C LYS A 52 -6.53 -0.08 -7.72
N LEU A 53 -5.28 -0.03 -7.25
CA LEU A 53 -4.21 -0.92 -7.72
C LEU A 53 -4.49 -2.39 -7.40
N LEU A 54 -4.99 -2.68 -6.21
CA LEU A 54 -5.39 -4.04 -5.82
C LEU A 54 -6.56 -4.55 -6.66
N ASN A 55 -7.56 -3.72 -6.95
CA ASN A 55 -8.67 -4.10 -7.82
C ASN A 55 -8.19 -4.38 -9.25
N TYR A 56 -7.27 -3.57 -9.77
CA TYR A 56 -6.64 -3.83 -11.07
C TYR A 56 -5.89 -5.16 -11.06
N LEU A 57 -5.07 -5.40 -10.03
CA LEU A 57 -4.28 -6.62 -9.90
C LEU A 57 -5.19 -7.86 -9.78
N LYS A 58 -6.26 -7.79 -8.98
CA LYS A 58 -7.25 -8.85 -8.84
C LYS A 58 -7.86 -9.28 -10.18
N LYS A 59 -8.13 -8.32 -11.07
CA LYS A 59 -8.70 -8.58 -12.41
C LYS A 59 -7.67 -9.13 -13.38
N LYS A 60 -6.42 -8.67 -13.30
CA LYS A 60 -5.35 -9.03 -14.24
C LYS A 60 -4.65 -10.33 -13.90
N ASP A 61 -4.36 -10.54 -12.62
CA ASP A 61 -3.63 -11.70 -12.11
C ASP A 61 -4.04 -11.97 -10.65
N TYR A 62 -4.98 -12.89 -10.50
CA TYR A 62 -5.54 -13.25 -9.20
C TYR A 62 -4.51 -13.94 -8.29
N LEU A 63 -3.61 -14.75 -8.83
CA LEU A 63 -2.60 -15.46 -8.03
C LEU A 63 -1.64 -14.47 -7.39
N THR A 64 -1.15 -13.52 -8.18
CA THR A 64 -0.28 -12.44 -7.69
C THR A 64 -1.00 -11.56 -6.68
N TYR A 65 -2.28 -11.23 -6.92
CA TYR A 65 -3.12 -10.54 -5.94
C TYR A 65 -3.21 -11.31 -4.62
N SER A 66 -3.61 -12.58 -4.64
CA SER A 66 -3.80 -13.40 -3.43
C SER A 66 -2.49 -13.54 -2.62
N ASN A 67 -1.37 -13.78 -3.30
CA ASN A 67 -0.06 -13.83 -2.66
C ASN A 67 0.34 -12.48 -2.04
N LEU A 68 0.09 -11.37 -2.74
CA LEU A 68 0.41 -10.02 -2.24
C LEU A 68 -0.39 -9.66 -0.99
N ILE A 69 -1.68 -10.00 -0.99
CA ILE A 69 -2.58 -9.84 0.16
C ILE A 69 -2.04 -10.54 1.39
N LYS A 70 -1.74 -11.83 1.23
CA LYS A 70 -1.26 -12.69 2.30
C LYS A 70 0.07 -12.17 2.86
N ASN A 71 0.99 -11.80 1.97
CA ASN A 71 2.30 -11.28 2.35
C ASN A 71 2.24 -9.93 3.08
N LEU A 72 1.28 -9.07 2.74
CA LEU A 72 1.13 -7.75 3.34
C LEU A 72 0.19 -7.75 4.58
N GLY A 73 -0.44 -8.88 4.91
CA GLY A 73 -1.37 -8.99 6.04
C GLY A 73 -2.62 -8.11 5.90
N LEU A 74 -3.01 -7.82 4.66
CA LEU A 74 -4.13 -6.92 4.37
C LEU A 74 -5.45 -7.69 4.41
N ARG A 75 -6.45 -7.15 5.11
CA ARG A 75 -7.81 -7.71 5.15
C ARG A 75 -8.67 -7.03 4.08
N TYR A 76 -9.39 -7.82 3.27
CA TYR A 76 -10.27 -7.37 2.19
C TYR A 76 -11.57 -8.14 2.22
#